data_AF-A0A0K0GMZ2-F1
#
_entry.id   AF-A0A0K0GMZ2-F1
#
_cell.length_a   1.000
_cell.length_b   1.000
_cell.length_c   1.000
_cell.angle_alpha   90.00
_cell.angle_beta   90.00
_cell.angle_gamma   90.00
#
_symmetry.space_group_name_H-M   'P 1'
#
loop_
_entity.id
_entity.type
_entity.pdbx_description
1 polymer ?
#
loop_
_entity_poly.entity_id
_entity_poly.type
_entity_poly.pdbx_seq_one_letter_code
_entity_poly.pdbx_strand_id
1 'polypeptide(L)' 'MPIKDLCRRHGFSEASYYLWRSKFGGMSVPDAKRLKDLEAENTRLKKLLAEQVFQNDLIKDALQKQW' A
#
# COMPACT_ATOMS: atom_id res chain seq x y z
N MET A 1 -5.09 11.03 -25.31
CA MET A 1 -5.06 12.43 -25.78
C MET A 1 -3.62 12.90 -25.71
N PRO A 2 -3.03 13.42 -26.80
CA PRO A 2 -1.67 13.96 -26.77
C PRO A 2 -1.54 15.09 -25.73
N ILE A 3 -0.42 15.16 -25.00
CA ILE A 3 -0.21 16.21 -23.98
C ILE A 3 -0.35 17.60 -24.59
N LYS A 4 0.15 17.82 -25.81
CA LYS A 4 -0.06 19.05 -26.57
C LYS A 4 -1.54 19.41 -26.77
N ASP A 5 -2.38 18.43 -27.08
CA ASP A 5 -3.82 18.64 -27.24
C ASP A 5 -4.53 18.83 -25.91
N LEU A 6 -4.06 18.17 -24.84
CA LEU A 6 -4.53 18.38 -23.47
C LEU A 6 -4.19 19.81 -23.02
N CYS A 7 -2.92 20.21 -23.14
CA CYS A 7 -2.39 21.54 -22.91
C CYS A 7 -3.17 22.60 -23.69
N ARG A 8 -3.39 22.39 -24.99
CA ARG A 8 -4.15 23.31 -25.85
C ARG A 8 -5.62 23.40 -25.44
N ARG A 9 -6.25 22.27 -25.13
CA ARG A 9 -7.65 22.22 -24.69
C ARG A 9 -7.86 22.94 -23.35
N HIS A 10 -6.90 22.82 -22.46
CA HIS A 10 -7.01 23.32 -21.08
C HIS A 10 -6.21 24.60 -20.83
N GLY A 11 -5.63 25.20 -21.87
CA GLY A 11 -5.00 26.52 -21.81
C GLY A 11 -3.70 26.60 -21.00
N PHE A 12 -2.94 25.51 -20.88
CA PHE A 12 -1.63 25.51 -20.22
C PHE A 12 -0.53 25.01 -21.14
N SER A 13 0.71 25.44 -20.88
CA SER A 13 1.86 25.01 -21.68
C SER A 13 2.28 23.58 -21.30
N GLU A 14 2.91 22.88 -22.24
CA GLU A 14 3.53 21.58 -21.95
C GLU A 14 4.60 21.70 -20.85
N ALA A 15 5.32 22.82 -20.78
CA ALA A 15 6.28 23.09 -19.71
C ALA A 15 5.60 23.15 -18.33
N SER A 16 4.43 23.80 -18.23
CA SER A 16 3.61 23.84 -17.01
C SER A 16 3.14 22.45 -16.61
N TYR A 17 2.74 21.61 -17.56
CA TYR A 17 2.34 20.21 -17.31
C TYR A 17 3.47 19.41 -16.68
N TYR A 18 4.67 19.45 -17.27
CA TYR A 18 5.81 18.69 -16.76
C TYR A 18 6.32 19.23 -15.42
N LEU A 19 6.27 20.55 -15.20
CA LEU A 19 6.54 21.15 -13.90
C LEU A 19 5.57 20.66 -12.83
N TRP A 20 4.27 20.66 -13.14
CA TRP A 20 3.24 20.17 -12.22
C TRP A 20 3.33 18.66 -11.99
N ARG A 21 3.68 17.87 -13.00
CA ARG A 21 3.98 16.44 -12.85
C ARG A 21 5.18 16.22 -11.95
N SER A 22 6.24 17.00 -12.11
CA SER A 22 7.44 16.91 -11.26
C SER A 22 7.17 17.34 -9.82
N LYS A 23 6.23 18.28 -9.61
CA LYS A 23 5.92 18.86 -8.29
C LYS A 23 4.80 18.12 -7.55
N PHE A 24 3.83 17.59 -8.27
CA PHE A 24 2.57 17.04 -7.72
C PHE A 24 2.31 15.59 -8.17
N GLY A 25 3.11 15.02 -9.06
CA GLY A 25 3.04 13.60 -9.44
C GLY A 25 3.66 12.67 -8.40
N GLY A 26 3.29 12.84 -7.12
CA GLY A 26 3.64 11.96 -6.01
C GLY A 26 3.16 10.51 -6.22
N MET A 27 3.24 9.67 -5.17
CA MET A 27 3.11 8.20 -5.18
C MET A 27 2.94 7.62 -6.59
N SER A 28 4.08 7.29 -7.20
CA SER A 28 4.09 6.75 -8.56
C SER A 28 3.26 5.47 -8.63
N VAL A 29 2.80 5.08 -9.84
CA VAL A 29 2.11 3.79 -10.01
C VAL A 29 2.89 2.61 -9.38
N PRO A 30 4.24 2.54 -9.48
CA PRO A 30 5.05 1.59 -8.72
C PRO A 30 4.93 1.69 -7.20
N ASP A 31 4.89 2.91 -6.64
CA ASP A 31 4.74 3.10 -5.19
C ASP A 31 3.35 2.67 -4.71
N ALA A 32 2.31 2.93 -5.52
CA ALA A 32 0.95 2.47 -5.24
C ALA A 32 0.83 0.94 -5.31
N LYS A 33 1.51 0.30 -6.28
CA LYS A 33 1.59 -1.16 -6.35
C LYS A 33 2.31 -1.74 -5.13
N ARG A 34 3.47 -1.17 -4.76
CA ARG A 34 4.24 -1.59 -3.59
C ARG A 34 3.43 -1.44 -2.30
N LEU A 35 2.67 -0.37 -2.16
CA LEU A 35 1.79 -0.16 -1.02
C LEU A 35 0.75 -1.27 -0.92
N LYS A 36 0.07 -1.58 -2.04
CA LYS A 36 -0.92 -2.65 -2.09
C LYS A 36 -0.34 -4.02 -1.75
N ASP A 37 0.85 -4.33 -2.24
CA ASP A 37 1.53 -5.60 -1.95
C ASP A 37 1.92 -5.69 -0.46
N LEU A 38 2.39 -4.59 0.13
CA LEU A 38 2.71 -4.51 1.56
C LEU A 38 1.45 -4.63 2.43
N GLU A 39 0.33 -4.03 2.03
CA GLU A 39 -0.96 -4.16 2.72
C GLU A 39 -1.47 -5.61 2.70
N ALA A 40 -1.35 -6.28 1.57
CA ALA A 40 -1.71 -7.69 1.43
C ALA A 40 -0.85 -8.58 2.34
N GLU A 41 0.46 -8.39 2.34
CA GLU A 41 1.36 -9.15 3.19
C GLU A 41 1.16 -8.85 4.68
N ASN A 42 0.92 -7.59 5.05
CA ASN A 42 0.62 -7.22 6.43
C ASN A 42 -0.65 -7.91 6.93
N THR A 43 -1.68 -8.00 6.07
CA THR A 43 -2.92 -8.72 6.38
C THR A 43 -2.67 -10.21 6.61
N ARG A 44 -1.86 -10.84 5.73
CA ARG A 44 -1.47 -12.24 5.88
C ARG A 44 -0.71 -12.49 7.17
N LEU A 45 0.28 -11.65 7.48
CA LEU A 45 1.11 -11.77 8.68
C LEU A 45 0.29 -11.58 9.96
N LYS A 46 -0.63 -10.62 10.01
CA LYS A 46 -1.53 -10.42 11.15
C LYS A 46 -2.40 -11.64 11.41
N LYS A 47 -2.93 -12.27 10.36
CA LYS A 47 -3.73 -13.50 10.49
C LYS A 47 -2.89 -14.63 11.09
N LEU A 48 -1.69 -14.86 10.55
CA LEU A 48 -0.79 -15.89 11.04
C LEU A 48 -0.38 -15.64 12.51
N LEU A 49 -0.10 -14.38 12.86
CA LEU A 49 0.24 -14.01 14.23
C LEU A 49 -0.92 -14.29 15.19
N ALA A 50 -2.16 -13.91 14.82
CA ALA A 50 -3.33 -14.17 15.65
C ALA A 50 -3.54 -15.68 15.90
N GLU A 51 -3.36 -16.50 14.86
CA GLU A 51 -3.45 -17.95 14.97
C GLU A 51 -2.36 -18.53 15.88
N GLN A 52 -1.12 -18.06 15.73
CA GLN A 52 0.00 -18.49 16.58
C GLN A 52 -0.19 -18.07 18.05
N VAL A 53 -0.65 -16.85 18.29
CA VAL A 53 -0.95 -16.38 19.66
C VAL A 53 -2.05 -17.24 20.28
N PHE A 54 -3.13 -17.50 19.54
CA PHE A 54 -4.22 -18.35 20.01
C PHE A 54 -3.75 -19.78 20.36
N GLN A 55 -2.95 -20.41 19.49
CA GLN A 55 -2.37 -21.72 19.76
C GLN A 55 -1.48 -21.72 21.00
N ASN A 56 -0.64 -20.70 21.16
CA ASN A 56 0.22 -20.55 22.34
C ASN A 56 -0.59 -20.40 23.63
N ASP A 57 -1.69 -19.65 23.60
CA ASP A 57 -2.56 -19.48 24.76
C ASP A 57 -3.25 -20.81 25.15
N LEU A 58 -3.74 -21.58 24.18
CA LEU A 58 -4.30 -22.91 24.43
C LEU A 58 -3.27 -23.87 25.05
N ILE A 59 -2.02 -23.83 24.57
CA ILE A 59 -0.94 -24.66 25.12
C ILE A 59 -0.63 -24.26 26.56
N LYS A 60 -0.53 -22.96 26.84
CA LYS A 60 -0.29 -22.47 28.21
C LYS A 60 -1.42 -22.84 29.15
N ASP A 61 -2.67 -22.67 28.74
CA ASP A 61 -3.85 -23.05 29.52
C ASP A 61 -3.88 -24.55 29.80
N ALA A 62 -3.54 -25.37 28.81
CA ALA A 62 -3.47 -26.82 28.98
C ALA A 62 -2.37 -27.21 29.98
N LEU A 63 -1.19 -26.60 29.90
CA LEU A 63 -0.09 -26.84 30.84
C LEU A 63 -0.44 -26.40 32.26
N GLN A 64 -1.13 -25.27 32.43
CA GLN A 64 -1.55 -24.79 33.74
C GLN A 64 -2.56 -25.71 34.43
N LYS A 65 -3.40 -26.42 33.66
CA LYS A 65 -4.38 -27.38 34.21
C LYS A 65 -3.78 -28.74 34.58
N GLN A 66 -2.52 -29.01 34.24
CA GLN A 66 -1.82 -30.27 34.55
C GLN A 66 -1.08 -30.22 35.89
N TRP A 67 -1.08 -29.07 36.58
CA TRP A 67 -0.51 -28.84 37.90
C TRP A 67 -1.60 -28.30 38.84
#